data_AF-A0A2Z6Q4A3-F1
#
_entry.id   AF-A0A2Z6Q4A3-F1
#
_cell.length_a   1.000
_cell.length_b   1.000
_cell.length_c   1.000
_cell.angle_alpha   90.00
_cell.angle_beta   90.00
_cell.angle_gamma   90.00
#
_symmetry.space_group_name_H-M   'P 1'
#
loop_
_entity.id
_entity.type
_entity.pdbx_description
1 polymer ?
#
loop_
_entity_poly.entity_id
_entity_poly.type
_entity_poly.pdbx_seq_one_letter_code
_entity_poly.pdbx_strand_id
1 'polypeptide(L)' 'MGLCKPDNNELENTKNGIYGVLPYISPEILRRQNYSKASDIYSFGIIMYEVSLIKRCLDANPSNRPTTNE' A
#
# COMPACT_ATOMS: atom_id res chain seq x y z
N MET A 1 -3.71 -8.16 -15.36
CA MET A 1 -3.46 -7.32 -14.17
C MET A 1 -3.71 -8.19 -12.94
N GLY A 2 -2.65 -8.69 -12.29
CA GLY A 2 -2.68 -9.74 -11.25
C GLY A 2 -2.77 -9.21 -9.81
N LEU A 3 -3.68 -8.26 -9.56
CA LEU A 3 -3.78 -7.57 -8.27
C LEU A 3 -4.88 -8.13 -7.34
N CYS A 4 -5.84 -8.89 -7.86
CA CYS A 4 -6.87 -9.51 -7.04
C CYS A 4 -6.48 -10.92 -6.62
N LYS A 5 -6.69 -11.24 -5.33
CA LYS A 5 -6.79 -12.64 -4.90
C LYS A 5 -8.07 -13.25 -5.50
N PRO A 6 -8.01 -14.44 -6.09
CA PRO A 6 -9.21 -15.15 -6.53
C PRO A 6 -10.05 -15.57 -5.32
N ASP A 7 -11.36 -15.40 -5.42
CA ASP A 7 -12.36 -15.72 -4.38
C ASP A 7 -12.64 -17.24 -4.33
N ASN A 8 -11.57 -18.03 -4.22
CA ASN A 8 -11.64 -19.48 -4.27
C ASN A 8 -11.54 -20.01 -2.83
N ASN A 9 -12.70 -20.30 -2.24
CA ASN A 9 -12.90 -20.85 -0.90
C ASN A 9 -12.25 -22.25 -0.65
N GLU A 10 -11.32 -22.70 -1.51
CA GLU A 10 -10.78 -24.08 -1.52
C GLU A 10 -9.24 -24.16 -1.52
N LEU A 11 -8.53 -23.03 -1.47
CA LEU A 11 -7.06 -22.99 -1.49
C LEU A 11 -6.44 -22.58 -0.14
N GLU A 12 -7.15 -22.80 0.96
CA GLU A 12 -6.68 -22.45 2.31
C GLU A 12 -5.50 -23.32 2.80
N ASN A 13 -5.06 -24.35 2.05
CA ASN A 13 -4.10 -25.33 2.57
C ASN A 13 -2.79 -25.49 1.81
N THR A 14 -2.51 -24.77 0.71
CA THR A 14 -1.22 -25.00 0.01
C THR A 14 -0.59 -23.82 -0.73
N LYS A 15 -1.25 -22.66 -0.87
CA LYS A 15 -0.70 -21.55 -1.67
C LYS A 15 -1.02 -20.16 -1.10
N ASN A 16 -0.59 -19.88 0.13
CA ASN A 16 -0.62 -18.53 0.74
C ASN A 16 0.42 -17.60 0.09
N GLY A 17 0.33 -17.39 -1.22
CA GLY A 17 1.06 -16.33 -1.89
C GLY A 17 0.61 -14.99 -1.33
N ILE A 18 1.56 -14.12 -1.00
CA ILE A 18 1.26 -12.71 -0.76
C ILE A 18 1.05 -12.09 -2.16
N TYR A 19 -0.13 -11.52 -2.38
CA TYR A 19 -0.49 -10.84 -3.64
C TYR A 19 -0.59 -9.34 -3.36
N GLY A 20 -0.16 -8.52 -4.31
CA GLY A 20 -0.14 -7.06 -4.20
C GLY A 20 1.22 -6.48 -4.54
N VAL A 21 1.34 -5.15 -4.45
CA VAL A 21 2.59 -4.44 -4.69
C VAL A 21 3.24 -4.14 -3.35
N LEU A 22 4.48 -4.61 -3.15
CA LEU A 22 5.20 -4.64 -1.88
C LEU A 22 5.10 -3.36 -1.01
N PRO A 23 5.20 -2.11 -1.53
CA PRO A 23 5.12 -0.92 -0.69
C PRO A 23 3.74 -0.68 -0.05
N TYR A 24 2.67 -1.20 -0.67
CA TYR A 24 1.31 -1.00 -0.21
C TYR A 24 0.79 -2.17 0.61
N ILE A 25 1.56 -3.26 0.73
CA ILE A 25 1.15 -4.42 1.53
C ILE A 25 1.48 -4.12 2.99
N SER A 26 0.48 -4.27 3.85
CA SER A 26 0.65 -4.06 5.28
C SER A 26 1.58 -5.12 5.90
N PRO A 27 2.31 -4.76 6.97
CA PRO A 27 3.30 -5.65 7.59
C PRO A 27 2.68 -6.94 8.15
N GLU A 28 1.42 -6.91 8.58
CA GLU A 28 0.69 -8.09 9.03
C GLU A 28 0.48 -9.11 7.90
N ILE A 29 0.17 -8.67 6.68
CA ILE A 29 0.01 -9.55 5.51
C ILE A 29 1.36 -10.09 5.06
N LEU A 30 2.43 -9.29 5.17
CA LEU A 30 3.80 -9.76 4.93
C LEU A 30 4.23 -10.86 5.92
N ARG A 31 3.71 -10.79 7.15
CA ARG A 31 3.89 -11.83 8.17
C ARG A 31 2.95 -13.04 8.01
N ARG A 32 2.27 -13.14 6.85
CA ARG A 32 1.28 -14.17 6.53
C ARG A 32 0.10 -14.23 7.51
N GLN A 33 -0.21 -13.12 8.16
CA GLN A 33 -1.46 -13.01 8.93
C GLN A 33 -2.64 -12.83 7.97
N ASN A 34 -3.83 -13.04 8.50
CA ASN A 34 -5.06 -12.91 7.74
C ASN A 34 -5.32 -11.47 7.31
N TYR A 35 -6.01 -11.33 6.19
CA TYR A 35 -6.48 -10.03 5.72
C TYR A 35 -7.41 -9.39 6.74
N SER A 36 -7.23 -8.10 6.98
CA SER A 36 -8.05 -7.33 7.91
C SER A 36 -8.33 -5.94 7.35
N LYS A 37 -9.36 -5.27 7.89
CA LYS A 37 -9.65 -3.87 7.56
C LYS A 37 -8.49 -2.93 7.88
N ALA A 38 -7.62 -3.29 8.83
CA ALA A 38 -6.43 -2.49 9.14
C ALA A 38 -5.42 -2.52 7.98
N SER A 39 -5.35 -3.63 7.25
CA SER A 39 -4.50 -3.76 6.06
C SER A 39 -4.96 -2.82 4.94
N ASP A 40 -6.27 -2.71 4.69
CA ASP A 40 -6.83 -1.76 3.72
C ASP A 40 -6.44 -0.32 4.07
N ILE A 41 -6.55 0.04 5.35
CA ILE A 41 -6.23 1.39 5.85
C ILE A 41 -4.75 1.70 5.67
N TYR A 42 -3.86 0.75 5.93
CA TYR A 42 -2.43 0.92 5.67
C TYR A 42 -2.15 1.21 4.19
N SER A 43 -2.67 0.36 3.30
CA SER A 43 -2.50 0.53 1.85
C SER A 43 -3.01 1.89 1.37
N PHE A 44 -4.19 2.30 1.86
CA PHE A 44 -4.77 3.60 1.56
C PHE A 44 -3.93 4.76 2.09
N GLY A 45 -3.36 4.62 3.30
CA GLY A 45 -2.46 5.62 3.89
C GLY A 45 -1.21 5.86 3.05
N ILE A 46 -0.60 4.80 2.51
CA ILE A 46 0.56 4.92 1.61
C ILE A 46 0.18 5.66 0.32
N ILE A 47 -0.97 5.33 -0.30
CA ILE A 47 -1.46 6.03 -1.51
C ILE A 47 -1.71 7.51 -1.20
N MET A 48 -2.36 7.82 -0.07
CA MET A 48 -2.64 9.20 0.32
C MET A 48 -1.35 9.99 0.59
N TYR A 49 -0.34 9.35 1.19
CA TYR A 49 0.98 9.94 1.39
C TYR A 49 1.67 10.24 0.06
N GLU A 50 1.70 9.29 -0.88
CA GLU A 50 2.27 9.50 -2.21
C GLU A 50 1.58 10.65 -2.96
N VAL A 51 0.24 10.68 -2.96
CA VAL A 51 -0.52 11.75 -3.60
C VAL A 51 -0.21 13.10 -2.96
N SER A 52 -0.15 13.16 -1.63
CA SER A 52 0.16 14.39 -0.89
C SER A 52 1.59 14.87 -1.18
N LEU A 53 2.54 13.96 -1.21
CA LEU A 53 3.94 14.26 -1.51
C LEU A 53 4.10 14.75 -2.95
N ILE A 54 3.48 14.06 -3.92
CA ILE A 54 3.53 14.45 -5.33
C ILE A 54 2.93 15.84 -5.52
N LYS A 55 1.79 16.13 -4.89
CA LYS A 55 1.17 17.46 -4.93
C LYS A 55 2.09 18.55 -4.37
N ARG A 56 2.77 18.26 -3.26
CA ARG A 56 3.72 19.18 -2.62
C ARG A 56 4.97 19.42 -3.49
N CYS A 57 5.52 18.38 -4.11
CA CYS A 57 6.68 18.48 -5.00
C CYS A 57 6.36 19.22 -6.31
N LEU A 58 5.15 19.05 -6.85
CA LEU A 58 4.68 19.69 -8.08
C LEU A 58 4.04 21.06 -7.85
N ASP A 59 4.13 21.61 -6.63
CA ASP A 59 3.59 22.93 -6.34
C ASP A 59 4.27 24.02 -7.20
N ALA A 60 3.44 24.90 -7.75
CA ALA A 60 3.88 26.02 -8.58
C ALA A 60 4.73 27.01 -7.78
N ASN A 61 4.47 27.13 -6.46
CA ASN A 61 5.29 27.91 -5.55
C ASN A 61 6.47 27.06 -5.03
N PRO A 62 7.72 27.40 -5.36
CA PRO A 62 8.90 26.65 -4.91
C PRO A 62 9.04 26.57 -3.40
N SER A 63 8.47 27.52 -2.65
CA SER A 63 8.54 27.57 -1.19
C SER A 63 7.73 26.48 -0.50
N ASN A 64 6.73 25.92 -1.19
CA ASN A 64 5.89 24.83 -0.68
C ASN A 64 6.52 23.45 -0.93
N ARG A 65 7.59 23.37 -1.71
CA ARG A 65 8.25 22.11 -2.05
C ARG A 65 9.06 21.62 -0.85
N PRO A 66 9.17 20.29 -0.64
CA PRO A 66 10.03 19.76 0.41
C PRO A 66 11.48 20.19 0.17
N THR A 67 12.13 20.68 1.22
CA THR A 67 13.54 21.04 1.21
C THR A 67 14.36 19.95 1.87
N THR A 68 15.65 19.85 1.56
CA THR A 68 16.58 18.86 2.12
C THR A 68 16.84 19.00 3.63
N ASN A 69 16.21 19.98 4.26
CA ASN A 69 16.44 20.42 5.64
C ASN A 69 15.17 20.37 6.50
N GLU A 70 14.12 19.70 6.01
CA GLU A 70 13.03 19.14 6.83
C GLU A 70 13.41 17.74 7.33
#